data_AF-A0AAV4CVX2-F1
#
_entry.id   AF-A0AAV4CVX2-F1
#
_cell.length_a   1.000
_cell.length_b   1.000
_cell.length_c   1.000
_cell.angle_alpha   90.00
_cell.angle_beta   90.00
_cell.angle_gamma   90.00
#
_symmetry.space_group_name_H-M   'P 1'
#
loop_
_entity.id
_entity.type
_entity.pdbx_description
1 polymer ?
#
loop_
_entity_poly.entity_id
_entity_poly.type
_entity_poly.pdbx_seq_one_letter_code
_entity_poly.pdbx_strand_id
1 'polypeptide(L)'
;MSTYGTSWVKTDVTELMALIGLLYHLDTMKQNLVSVDKIWPGIACDSVAKATMTKKRFVALCNALRFDDNTTRTARRAKDMFCPIRDIFDSVKRKLSQYFIPGMNMTFDEQLIPWRGRVNFLQ
;
A
#
# COMPACT_ATOMS: atom_id res chain seq x y z
N MET A 1 -10.70 5.01 25.20
CA MET A 1 -9.66 3.96 25.28
C MET A 1 -8.98 3.87 23.93
N SER A 2 -7.65 4.00 23.85
CA SER A 2 -6.92 3.82 22.58
C SER A 2 -7.22 2.42 22.04
N THR A 3 -7.81 2.34 20.85
CA THR A 3 -8.09 1.07 20.14
C THR A 3 -6.83 0.27 19.81
N TYR A 4 -5.65 0.84 20.07
CA TYR A 4 -4.35 0.24 19.83
C TYR A 4 -3.56 0.24 21.14
N GLY A 5 -3.68 -0.85 21.92
CA GLY A 5 -3.04 -1.03 23.24
C GLY A 5 -1.52 -1.20 23.20
N THR A 6 -0.78 -0.32 22.53
CA THR A 6 0.69 -0.17 22.61
C THR A 6 1.04 1.27 22.26
N SER A 7 2.08 1.84 22.86
CA SER A 7 2.64 3.10 22.40
C SER A 7 3.01 3.02 20.91
N TRP A 8 2.86 4.12 20.19
CA TRP A 8 3.23 4.18 18.77
C TRP A 8 4.71 3.87 18.61
N VAL A 9 5.03 2.82 17.83
CA VAL A 9 6.41 2.45 17.49
C VAL A 9 6.68 2.93 16.07
N LYS A 10 7.72 3.76 15.92
CA LYS A 10 8.20 4.25 14.62
C LYS A 10 8.56 3.07 13.72
N THR A 11 8.27 3.20 12.43
CA THR A 11 8.68 2.22 11.42
C THR A 11 10.02 2.61 10.81
N ASP A 12 10.73 1.65 10.25
CA ASP A 12 11.99 1.84 9.53
C ASP A 12 11.91 1.26 8.11
N VAL A 13 12.98 1.44 7.34
CA VAL A 13 13.03 0.99 5.95
C VAL A 13 12.94 -0.53 5.85
N THR A 14 13.57 -1.27 6.76
CA THR A 14 13.56 -2.74 6.79
C THR A 14 12.14 -3.25 7.02
N GLU A 15 11.42 -2.66 7.97
CA GLU A 15 10.04 -3.02 8.29
C GLU A 15 9.09 -2.67 7.13
N LEU A 16 9.28 -1.53 6.47
CA LEU A 16 8.51 -1.19 5.27
C LEU A 16 8.79 -2.15 4.11
N MET A 17 10.05 -2.55 3.89
CA MET A 17 10.40 -3.56 2.89
C MET A 17 9.78 -4.92 3.22
N ALA A 18 9.81 -5.32 4.50
CA ALA A 18 9.17 -6.54 4.98
C ALA A 18 7.64 -6.50 4.76
N LEU A 19 7.00 -5.35 5.01
CA LEU A 19 5.57 -5.16 4.74
C LEU A 19 5.25 -5.32 3.25
N ILE A 20 6.02 -4.66 2.38
CA ILE A 20 5.82 -4.73 0.92
C ILE A 20 6.04 -6.16 0.42
N GLY A 21 7.12 -6.82 0.87
CA GLY A 21 7.39 -8.22 0.53
C GLY A 21 6.25 -9.15 0.99
N LEU A 22 5.70 -8.91 2.18
CA LEU A 22 4.56 -9.66 2.68
C LEU A 22 3.29 -9.45 1.86
N LEU A 23 3.01 -8.22 1.41
CA LEU A 23 1.87 -7.94 0.52
C LEU A 23 1.99 -8.72 -0.80
N TYR A 24 3.19 -8.79 -1.40
CA TYR A 24 3.43 -9.61 -2.59
C TYR A 24 3.27 -11.11 -2.34
N HIS A 25 3.78 -11.59 -1.20
CA HIS A 25 3.64 -12.98 -0.80
C HIS A 25 2.17 -13.38 -0.65
N LEU A 26 1.37 -12.59 0.08
CA LEU A 26 -0.05 -12.86 0.29
C LEU A 26 -0.84 -12.87 -1.02
N ASP A 27 -0.51 -11.99 -1.98
CA ASP A 27 -1.13 -12.01 -3.30
C ASP A 27 -0.75 -13.26 -4.12
N THR A 28 0.51 -13.66 -4.06
CA THR A 28 1.03 -14.88 -4.71
C THR A 28 0.32 -16.12 -4.18
N MET A 29 0.08 -16.17 -2.87
CA MET A 29 -0.66 -17.25 -2.20
C MET A 29 -2.19 -17.17 -2.34
N LYS A 30 -2.71 -16.20 -3.12
CA LYS A 30 -4.16 -15.95 -3.30
C LYS A 30 -4.89 -15.67 -1.97
N GLN A 31 -4.18 -15.07 -1.02
CA GLN A 31 -4.69 -14.67 0.29
C GLN A 31 -4.98 -13.16 0.40
N ASN A 32 -4.79 -12.40 -0.68
CA ASN A 32 -5.05 -10.95 -0.76
C ASN A 32 -6.50 -10.54 -0.40
N LEU A 33 -7.48 -11.41 -0.60
CA LEU A 33 -8.89 -11.20 -0.23
C LEU A 33 -9.31 -11.96 1.04
N VAL A 34 -8.39 -12.70 1.65
CA VAL A 34 -8.66 -13.44 2.88
C VAL A 34 -8.60 -12.48 4.06
N SER A 35 -9.55 -12.60 4.99
CA SER A 35 -9.51 -11.80 6.22
C SER A 35 -8.17 -12.01 6.94
N VAL A 36 -7.54 -10.92 7.36
CA VAL A 36 -6.29 -10.93 8.15
C VAL A 36 -6.44 -11.79 9.42
N ASP A 37 -7.66 -11.92 9.95
CA ASP A 37 -7.96 -12.79 11.08
C ASP A 37 -7.78 -14.27 10.79
N LYS A 38 -7.75 -14.69 9.52
CA LYS A 38 -7.54 -16.10 9.11
C LYS A 38 -6.11 -16.40 8.69
N ILE A 39 -5.30 -15.39 8.40
CA ILE A 39 -3.93 -15.56 7.87
C ILE A 39 -2.94 -15.91 8.99
N TRP A 40 -3.05 -15.28 10.16
CA TRP A 40 -2.09 -15.44 11.27
C TRP A 40 -2.38 -16.53 12.31
N PRO A 41 -3.64 -16.92 12.62
CA PRO A 41 -3.89 -17.94 13.64
C PRO A 41 -4.02 -19.36 13.08
N GLY A 42 -3.74 -20.35 13.93
CA GLY A 42 -4.05 -21.76 13.68
C GLY A 42 -2.98 -22.55 12.92
N ILE A 43 -3.33 -23.80 12.58
CA ILE A 43 -2.45 -24.76 11.88
C ILE A 43 -2.31 -24.40 10.39
N ALA A 44 -3.32 -23.75 9.81
CA ALA A 44 -3.31 -23.26 8.42
C ALA A 44 -2.73 -21.83 8.30
N CYS A 45 -1.97 -21.37 9.30
CA CYS A 45 -1.34 -20.06 9.28
C CYS A 45 -0.31 -19.98 8.14
N ASP A 46 -0.24 -18.81 7.50
CA ASP A 46 0.87 -18.51 6.60
C ASP A 46 2.17 -18.32 7.39
N SER A 47 3.08 -19.27 7.26
CA SER A 47 4.34 -19.31 8.00
C SER A 47 5.24 -18.12 7.69
N VAL A 48 5.23 -17.63 6.44
CA VAL A 48 6.00 -16.45 6.02
C VAL A 48 5.41 -15.20 6.64
N ALA A 49 4.10 -15.05 6.64
CA ALA A 49 3.41 -13.93 7.28
C ALA A 49 3.73 -13.85 8.78
N LYS A 50 3.65 -14.99 9.47
CA LYS A 50 3.96 -15.10 10.90
C LYS A 50 5.43 -14.83 11.21
N ALA A 51 6.34 -15.31 10.36
CA ALA A 51 7.78 -15.09 10.53
C ALA A 51 8.18 -13.63 10.24
N THR A 52 7.46 -12.95 9.34
CA THR A 52 7.79 -11.58 8.90
C THR A 52 7.38 -10.53 9.94
N MET A 53 6.13 -10.56 10.42
CA MET A 53 5.66 -9.64 11.44
C MET A 53 4.41 -10.14 12.15
N THR A 54 4.09 -9.59 13.32
CA THR A 54 2.84 -9.94 14.01
C THR A 54 1.62 -9.39 13.26
N LYS A 55 0.48 -10.09 13.33
CA LYS A 55 -0.83 -9.64 12.84
C LYS A 55 -1.14 -8.19 13.26
N LYS A 56 -0.93 -7.90 14.55
CA LYS A 56 -1.19 -6.57 15.13
C LYS A 56 -0.33 -5.50 14.46
N ARG A 57 0.95 -5.79 14.20
CA ARG A 57 1.86 -4.84 13.54
C ARG A 57 1.51 -4.66 12.06
N PHE A 58 1.21 -5.74 11.34
CA PHE A 58 0.74 -5.67 9.95
C PHE A 58 -0.48 -4.75 9.81
N VAL A 59 -1.52 -4.98 10.62
CA VAL A 59 -2.74 -4.14 10.61
C VAL A 59 -2.44 -2.68 10.99
N ALA A 60 -1.57 -2.46 11.98
CA ALA A 60 -1.18 -1.11 12.39
C ALA A 60 -0.47 -0.34 11.26
N LEU A 61 0.48 -0.98 10.57
CA LEU A 61 1.21 -0.37 9.46
C LEU A 61 0.30 -0.08 8.27
N CYS A 62 -0.54 -1.04 7.85
CA CYS A 62 -1.48 -0.85 6.74
C CYS A 62 -2.43 0.33 6.98
N ASN A 63 -2.89 0.54 8.22
CA ASN A 63 -3.77 1.66 8.56
C ASN A 63 -3.03 3.01 8.66
N ALA A 64 -1.76 2.98 9.03
CA ALA A 64 -0.95 4.18 9.29
C ALA A 64 -0.12 4.66 8.10
N LEU A 65 -0.04 3.88 7.01
CA LEU A 65 0.80 4.22 5.85
C LEU A 65 0.37 5.55 5.20
N ARG A 66 1.32 6.46 5.00
CA ARG A 66 1.12 7.76 4.36
C ARG A 66 2.24 8.02 3.36
N PHE A 67 1.90 8.64 2.24
CA PHE A 67 2.84 8.97 1.15
C PHE A 67 2.91 10.49 0.92
N ASP A 68 2.53 11.27 1.93
CA ASP A 68 2.29 12.69 1.80
C ASP A 68 2.62 13.44 3.09
N ASP A 69 3.12 14.66 2.95
CA ASP A 69 3.33 15.59 4.07
C ASP A 69 2.03 16.31 4.42
N ASN A 70 1.53 16.05 5.63
CA ASN A 70 0.28 16.62 6.11
C ASN A 70 0.31 18.14 6.27
N THR A 71 1.49 18.74 6.47
CA THR A 71 1.66 20.18 6.71
C THR A 71 1.38 20.99 5.45
N THR A 72 1.72 20.45 4.28
CA THR A 72 1.55 21.12 2.98
C THR A 72 0.30 20.66 2.23
N ARG A 73 -0.34 19.58 2.69
CA ARG A 73 -1.46 18.90 2.01
C ARG A 73 -2.64 19.82 1.71
N THR A 74 -3.01 20.72 2.63
CA THR A 74 -4.18 21.60 2.45
C THR A 74 -4.05 22.50 1.22
N ALA A 75 -2.88 23.12 1.04
CA ALA A 75 -2.60 23.98 -0.10
C ALA A 75 -2.54 23.19 -1.42
N ARG A 76 -1.94 21.99 -1.41
CA ARG A 76 -1.83 21.14 -2.60
C ARG A 76 -3.18 20.54 -3.01
N ARG A 77 -4.02 20.13 -2.06
CA ARG A 77 -5.33 19.53 -2.35
C ARG A 77 -6.29 20.48 -3.07
N ALA A 78 -6.13 21.79 -2.89
CA ALA A 78 -6.90 22.79 -3.64
C ALA A 78 -6.59 22.79 -5.15
N LYS A 79 -5.43 22.25 -5.55
CA LYS A 79 -4.98 22.20 -6.96
C LYS A 79 -4.97 20.78 -7.52
N ASP A 80 -4.67 19.79 -6.70
CA ASP A 80 -4.53 18.39 -7.09
C ASP A 80 -5.20 17.47 -6.06
N MET A 81 -6.33 16.87 -6.42
CA MET A 81 -7.04 15.92 -5.55
C MET A 81 -6.25 14.61 -5.33
N PHE A 82 -5.30 14.30 -6.22
CA PHE A 82 -4.43 13.13 -6.14
C PHE A 82 -3.15 13.40 -5.34
N CYS A 83 -3.02 14.58 -4.71
CA CYS A 83 -1.86 14.97 -3.93
C CYS A 83 -1.40 13.94 -2.86
N PRO A 84 -2.27 13.13 -2.21
CA PRO A 84 -1.82 12.21 -1.16
C PRO A 84 -0.89 11.08 -1.65
N ILE A 85 -0.82 10.83 -2.95
CA ILE A 85 0.06 9.82 -3.56
C ILE A 85 0.79 10.34 -4.80
N ARG A 86 0.72 11.65 -5.08
CA ARG A 86 1.28 12.26 -6.29
C ARG A 86 2.78 12.00 -6.42
N ASP A 87 3.54 12.23 -5.34
CA ASP A 87 5.00 12.17 -5.38
C ASP A 87 5.52 10.75 -5.67
N ILE A 88 4.93 9.74 -5.01
CA ILE A 88 5.29 8.34 -5.25
C ILE A 88 4.86 7.88 -6.65
N PHE A 89 3.66 8.29 -7.10
CA PHE A 89 3.17 7.94 -8.44
C PHE A 89 4.05 8.55 -9.54
N ASP A 90 4.43 9.82 -9.41
CA ASP A 90 5.32 10.48 -10.37
C ASP A 90 6.73 9.86 -10.34
N SER A 91 7.21 9.43 -9.17
CA SER A 91 8.46 8.68 -9.05
C SER A 91 8.41 7.36 -9.81
N VAL A 92 7.31 6.60 -9.69
CA VAL A 92 7.11 5.35 -10.43
C VAL A 92 7.06 5.63 -11.94
N LYS A 93 6.27 6.62 -12.39
CA LYS A 93 6.21 6.99 -13.81
C LYS A 93 7.59 7.32 -14.38
N ARG A 94 8.37 8.16 -13.69
CA ARG A 94 9.73 8.53 -14.11
C ARG A 94 10.64 7.31 -14.25
N LYS A 95 10.58 6.37 -13.29
CA LYS A 95 11.36 5.13 -13.34
C LYS A 95 10.94 4.26 -14.53
N LEU A 96 9.63 4.08 -14.75
CA LEU A 96 9.15 3.30 -15.90
C LEU A 96 9.63 3.91 -17.22
N SER A 97 9.52 5.22 -17.40
CA SER A 97 10.03 5.89 -18.62
C SER A 97 11.55 5.84 -18.78
N GLN A 98 12.29 5.71 -17.69
CA GLN A 98 13.76 5.65 -17.73
C GLN A 98 14.26 4.27 -18.17
N TYR A 99 13.60 3.20 -17.72
CA TYR A 99 14.07 1.83 -17.93
C TYR A 99 13.33 1.07 -19.03
N PHE A 100 12.23 1.61 -19.55
CA PHE A 100 11.46 0.99 -20.62
C PHE A 100 11.53 1.83 -21.90
N ILE A 101 12.06 1.25 -22.97
CA ILE A 101 12.05 1.81 -24.32
C ILE A 101 10.93 1.10 -25.09
N PRO A 102 9.86 1.80 -25.48
CA PRO A 102 8.77 1.16 -26.21
C PRO A 102 9.19 0.75 -27.62
N GLY A 103 8.58 -0.33 -28.13
CA GLY A 103 8.69 -0.72 -29.53
C GLY A 103 7.80 0.13 -30.46
N MET A 104 7.82 -0.20 -31.76
CA MET A 104 7.06 0.52 -32.79
C MET A 104 5.54 0.48 -32.56
N ASN A 105 5.03 -0.62 -32.01
CA ASN A 105 3.60 -0.83 -31.80
C ASN A 105 3.29 -0.64 -30.31
N MET A 106 2.48 0.36 -29.98
CA MET A 106 2.00 0.64 -28.63
C MET A 106 0.48 0.69 -28.60
N THR A 107 -0.10 0.24 -27.49
CA THR A 107 -1.53 0.31 -27.23
C THR A 107 -1.78 1.28 -26.09
N PHE A 108 -2.75 2.17 -26.29
CA PHE A 108 -3.29 3.02 -25.23
C PHE A 108 -4.66 2.47 -24.87
N ASP A 109 -4.82 2.12 -23.60
CA ASP A 109 -6.08 1.62 -23.05
C ASP A 109 -6.26 2.19 -21.63
N GLU A 110 -7.48 2.11 -21.14
CA GLU A 110 -7.85 2.57 -19.80
C GLU A 110 -7.87 1.40 -18.82
N GLN A 111 -7.39 1.62 -17.59
CA GLN A 111 -7.50 0.63 -16.52
C GLN A 111 -8.32 1.20 -15.37
N LEU A 112 -9.43 0.52 -15.05
CA LEU A 112 -10.23 0.83 -13.88
C LEU A 112 -9.69 0.08 -12.65
N ILE A 113 -9.41 0.82 -11.59
CA ILE A 113 -9.05 0.26 -10.28
C ILE A 113 -10.32 0.25 -9.42
N PRO A 114 -10.91 -0.92 -9.11
CA PRO A 114 -12.16 -0.97 -8.38
C PRO A 114 -12.00 -0.42 -6.96
N TRP A 115 -12.81 0.57 -6.61
CA TRP A 115 -12.83 1.18 -5.28
C TRP A 115 -14.26 1.50 -4.84
N ARG A 116 -14.60 1.18 -3.60
CA ARG A 116 -15.93 1.45 -3.00
C ARG A 116 -15.92 2.51 -1.90
N GLY A 117 -14.75 3.07 -1.58
CA GLY A 117 -14.62 4.13 -0.60
C GLY A 117 -14.93 5.51 -1.20
N ARG A 118 -15.06 6.52 -0.33
CA ARG A 118 -15.30 7.90 -0.78
C ARG A 118 -14.07 8.47 -1.44
N VAL A 119 -14.15 8.76 -2.74
CA VAL A 119 -13.13 9.52 -3.47
C VAL A 119 -13.81 10.39 -4.52
N ASN A 120 -13.27 11.58 -4.76
CA ASN A 120 -13.90 12.65 -5.55
C ASN A 120 -13.73 12.48 -7.07
N PHE A 121 -13.15 11.36 -7.52
CA PHE A 121 -12.87 11.07 -8.92
C PHE A 121 -13.21 9.61 -9.28
N LEU A 122 -14.17 9.01 -8.58
CA LEU A 122 -14.80 7.77 -9.06
C LEU A 122 -15.46 8.05 -10.41
N GLN A 123 -15.23 7.15 -11.36
CA GLN A 123 -15.89 7.14 -12.68
C GLN A 123 -17.20 6.36 -12.60
#